data_AF-A0A7S1XK99-F1
#
_entry.id   AF-A0A7S1XK99-F1
#
_cell.length_a   1.000
_cell.length_b   1.000
_cell.length_c   1.000
_cell.angle_alpha   90.00
_cell.angle_beta   90.00
_cell.angle_gamma   90.00
#
_symmetry.space_group_name_H-M   'P 1'
#
loop_
_entity.id
_entity.type
_entity.pdbx_description
1 polymer ?
#
loop_
_entity_poly.entity_id
_entity_poly.type
_entity_poly.pdbx_seq_one_letter_code
_entity_poly.pdbx_strand_id
1 'polypeptide(L)'
;AAESGGPPAPAGDGNAAKGNGQPVEFDHAINYVTTIKKRFSEDPDTYKTFLEILHTYQKEQRSIKEVLDQVSELFAEHPDLLKEFTYFLPDAVQEQAKERLQRAAQEAEMRLRNNQTARGGGKQRKRPSGPSRRQSTAAAAAASAQPGAP
;
A
#
# COMPACT_ATOMS: atom_id res chain seq x y z
N ALA A 1 -65.39 25.53 37.10
CA ALA A 1 -64.15 25.19 37.82
C ALA A 1 -63.80 23.75 37.50
N ALA A 2 -62.57 23.31 37.37
CA ALA A 2 -61.26 23.92 37.15
C ALA A 2 -60.31 22.73 37.35
N GLU A 3 -59.37 22.53 36.42
CA GLU A 3 -58.06 21.91 36.69
C GLU A 3 -58.03 20.40 37.08
N SER A 4 -56.94 19.66 36.89
CA SER A 4 -55.73 19.80 36.05
C SER A 4 -55.07 18.39 35.98
N GLY A 5 -54.25 18.12 34.97
CA GLY A 5 -53.48 16.86 34.89
C GLY A 5 -53.41 16.30 33.47
N GLY A 6 -52.34 16.64 32.74
CA GLY A 6 -52.13 16.21 31.35
C GLY A 6 -51.72 14.74 31.19
N PRO A 7 -51.63 14.25 29.94
CA PRO A 7 -51.15 12.90 29.63
C PRO A 7 -49.67 12.71 30.05
N PRO A 8 -49.24 11.46 30.29
CA PRO A 8 -47.91 11.16 30.78
C PRO A 8 -46.82 11.61 29.80
N ALA A 9 -45.82 12.32 30.32
CA ALA A 9 -44.61 12.59 29.57
C ALA A 9 -43.88 11.26 29.29
N PRO A 10 -43.46 10.97 28.04
CA PRO A 10 -42.47 9.93 27.82
C PRO A 10 -41.17 10.38 28.49
N ALA A 11 -40.68 9.59 29.45
CA ALA A 11 -39.34 9.76 29.97
C ALA A 11 -38.35 9.49 28.82
N GLY A 12 -37.89 10.58 28.19
CA GLY A 12 -36.79 10.55 27.24
C GLY A 12 -35.48 10.27 27.98
N ASP A 13 -35.30 9.03 28.43
CA ASP A 13 -34.06 8.59 29.06
C ASP A 13 -32.96 8.57 27.99
N GLY A 14 -32.15 9.62 28.01
CA GLY A 14 -31.03 9.78 27.10
C GLY A 14 -29.93 8.78 27.42
N ASN A 15 -30.04 7.55 26.89
CA ASN A 15 -29.01 6.52 26.98
C ASN A 15 -28.41 6.14 25.62
N ALA A 16 -28.12 7.15 24.80
CA ALA A 16 -27.29 7.02 23.61
C ALA A 16 -25.79 6.96 23.98
N ALA A 17 -25.39 6.11 24.94
CA ALA A 17 -24.00 6.00 25.40
C ALA A 17 -23.68 4.67 26.13
N LYS A 18 -24.02 3.52 25.54
CA LYS A 18 -23.63 2.21 26.11
C LYS A 18 -23.26 1.16 25.05
N GLY A 19 -22.03 1.28 24.53
CA GLY A 19 -21.46 0.31 23.58
C GLY A 19 -20.15 0.78 22.96
N ASN A 20 -19.03 0.37 23.56
CA ASN A 20 -17.65 0.38 23.08
C ASN A 20 -17.36 0.89 21.64
N GLY A 21 -16.71 2.05 21.55
CA GLY A 21 -15.46 2.26 20.79
C GLY A 21 -15.42 2.16 19.26
N GLN A 22 -16.05 1.17 18.61
CA GLN A 22 -15.72 0.77 17.24
C GLN A 22 -16.93 0.44 16.33
N PRO A 23 -17.82 1.41 16.02
CA PRO A 23 -18.72 1.31 14.86
C PRO A 23 -18.07 1.85 13.55
N VAL A 24 -17.03 2.68 13.66
CA VAL A 24 -16.48 3.47 12.54
C VAL A 24 -15.74 2.60 11.51
N GLU A 25 -14.98 1.61 11.97
CA GLU A 25 -14.23 0.67 11.12
C GLU A 25 -15.17 -0.21 10.29
N PHE A 26 -16.35 -0.57 10.82
CA PHE A 26 -17.33 -1.38 10.08
C PHE A 26 -18.04 -0.57 9.00
N ASP A 27 -18.32 0.71 9.23
CA ASP A 27 -18.88 1.60 8.22
C ASP A 27 -17.87 1.85 7.07
N HIS A 28 -16.59 2.05 7.41
CA HIS A 28 -15.51 2.09 6.43
C HIS A 28 -15.36 0.78 5.65
N ALA A 29 -15.48 -0.38 6.30
CA ALA A 29 -15.47 -1.68 5.65
C ALA A 29 -16.57 -1.81 4.57
N ILE A 30 -17.80 -1.41 4.86
CA ILE A 30 -18.92 -1.46 3.90
C ILE A 30 -18.71 -0.51 2.71
N ASN A 31 -18.22 0.70 2.97
CA ASN A 31 -17.88 1.66 1.91
C ASN A 31 -16.75 1.15 1.02
N TYR A 32 -15.69 0.58 1.60
CA TYR A 32 -14.55 0.02 0.87
C TYR A 32 -14.94 -1.16 -0.03
N VAL A 33 -15.71 -2.12 0.49
CA VAL A 33 -16.28 -3.24 -0.30
C VAL A 33 -17.15 -2.73 -1.44
N THR A 34 -17.92 -1.65 -1.22
CA THR A 34 -18.74 -1.00 -2.25
C THR A 34 -17.88 -0.35 -3.34
N THR A 35 -16.75 0.28 -2.97
CA THR A 35 -15.79 0.86 -3.90
C THR A 35 -15.12 -0.21 -4.76
N ILE A 36 -14.63 -1.31 -4.17
CA ILE A 36 -14.10 -2.48 -4.90
C ILE A 36 -15.15 -3.00 -5.88
N LYS A 37 -16.38 -3.27 -5.40
CA LYS A 37 -17.47 -3.79 -6.23
C LYS A 37 -17.80 -2.88 -7.42
N LYS A 38 -17.71 -1.55 -7.26
CA LYS A 38 -17.88 -0.58 -8.36
C LYS A 38 -16.68 -0.55 -9.31
N ARG A 39 -15.45 -0.61 -8.81
CA ARG A 39 -14.22 -0.58 -9.63
C ARG A 39 -14.04 -1.86 -10.45
N PHE A 40 -14.36 -3.01 -9.88
CA PHE A 40 -14.31 -4.32 -10.53
C PHE A 40 -15.71 -4.84 -10.92
N SER A 41 -16.63 -3.93 -11.29
CA SER A 41 -17.93 -4.34 -11.86
C SER A 41 -17.78 -5.06 -13.21
N GLU A 42 -16.70 -4.78 -13.94
CA GLU A 42 -16.34 -5.45 -15.19
C GLU A 42 -15.52 -6.74 -14.97
N ASP A 43 -14.95 -6.92 -13.77
CA ASP A 43 -14.02 -8.02 -13.43
C ASP A 43 -14.46 -8.72 -12.12
N PRO A 44 -15.51 -9.56 -12.17
CA PRO A 44 -16.13 -10.15 -10.98
C PRO A 44 -15.21 -11.15 -10.24
N ASP A 45 -14.18 -11.67 -10.90
CA ASP A 45 -13.23 -12.62 -10.33
C ASP A 45 -12.25 -11.94 -9.36
N THR A 46 -11.85 -10.69 -9.63
CA THR A 46 -11.10 -9.88 -8.66
C THR A 46 -11.90 -9.67 -7.36
N TYR A 47 -13.19 -9.36 -7.46
CA TYR A 47 -14.07 -9.21 -6.28
C TYR A 47 -14.26 -10.53 -5.52
N LYS A 48 -14.42 -11.67 -6.21
CA LYS A 48 -14.47 -12.99 -5.57
C LYS A 48 -13.19 -13.30 -4.81
N THR A 49 -12.03 -13.13 -5.46
CA THR A 49 -10.71 -13.42 -4.85
C THR A 49 -10.51 -12.61 -3.57
N PHE A 50 -10.91 -11.33 -3.57
CA PHE A 50 -10.90 -10.50 -2.36
C PHE A 50 -11.77 -11.08 -1.24
N LEU A 51 -13.00 -11.52 -1.54
CA LEU A 51 -13.88 -12.16 -0.56
C LEU A 51 -13.34 -13.49 -0.05
N GLU A 52 -12.69 -14.31 -0.89
CA GLU A 52 -12.07 -15.56 -0.46
C GLU A 52 -10.91 -15.33 0.51
N ILE A 53 -10.06 -14.32 0.27
CA ILE A 53 -9.01 -13.90 1.20
C ILE A 53 -9.62 -13.47 2.54
N LEU A 54 -10.69 -12.66 2.50
CA LEU A 54 -11.41 -12.16 3.70
C LEU A 54 -12.08 -13.30 4.50
N HIS A 55 -12.73 -14.24 3.82
CA HIS A 55 -13.29 -15.43 4.44
C HIS A 55 -12.21 -16.32 5.05
N THR A 56 -11.06 -16.47 4.39
CA THR A 56 -9.94 -17.27 4.91
C THR A 56 -9.32 -16.62 6.15
N TYR A 57 -9.24 -15.29 6.20
CA TYR A 57 -8.85 -14.57 7.42
C TYR A 57 -9.81 -14.86 8.60
N GLN A 58 -11.12 -14.74 8.39
CA GLN A 58 -12.11 -14.97 9.46
C GLN A 58 -12.22 -16.45 9.88
N LYS A 59 -12.19 -17.37 8.92
CA LYS A 59 -12.48 -18.80 9.14
C LYS A 59 -11.26 -19.59 9.65
N GLU A 60 -10.06 -19.23 9.19
CA GLU A 60 -8.82 -19.97 9.45
C GLU A 60 -7.86 -19.21 10.38
N GLN A 61 -8.22 -17.97 10.81
CA GLN A 61 -7.33 -17.04 11.51
C GLN A 61 -5.96 -16.92 10.84
N ARG A 62 -5.94 -16.82 9.49
CA ARG A 62 -4.69 -16.62 8.75
C ARG A 62 -3.95 -15.40 9.27
N SER A 63 -2.63 -15.52 9.33
CA SER A 63 -1.77 -14.42 9.74
C SER A 63 -2.03 -13.18 8.88
N ILE A 64 -2.21 -12.02 9.53
CA ILE A 64 -2.47 -10.75 8.85
C ILE A 64 -1.44 -10.45 7.75
N LYS A 65 -0.19 -10.90 7.92
CA LYS A 65 0.90 -10.80 6.94
C LYS A 65 0.58 -11.48 5.59
N GLU A 66 -0.07 -12.64 5.60
CA GLU A 66 -0.45 -13.41 4.40
C GLU A 66 -1.69 -12.82 3.69
N VAL A 67 -2.57 -12.20 4.47
CA VAL A 67 -3.73 -11.45 3.96
C VAL A 67 -3.25 -10.18 3.27
N LEU A 68 -2.32 -9.45 3.89
CA LEU A 68 -1.71 -8.25 3.32
C LEU A 68 -0.99 -8.54 2.00
N ASP A 69 -0.23 -9.64 1.91
CA ASP A 69 0.50 -10.00 0.69
C ASP A 69 -0.46 -10.26 -0.47
N GLN A 70 -1.45 -11.15 -0.29
CA GLN A 70 -2.44 -11.45 -1.34
C GLN A 70 -3.28 -10.23 -1.73
N VAL A 71 -3.66 -9.36 -0.77
CA VAL A 71 -4.35 -8.10 -1.08
C VAL A 71 -3.44 -7.15 -1.86
N SER A 72 -2.13 -7.14 -1.55
CA SER A 72 -1.14 -6.33 -2.26
C SER A 72 -0.88 -6.77 -3.69
N GLU A 73 -0.96 -8.07 -3.98
CA GLU A 73 -0.93 -8.60 -5.34
C GLU A 73 -2.25 -8.34 -6.07
N LEU A 74 -3.39 -8.60 -5.43
CA LEU A 74 -4.73 -8.47 -6.03
C LEU A 74 -5.05 -7.03 -6.46
N PHE A 75 -4.62 -6.04 -5.68
CA PHE A 75 -4.79 -4.62 -6.03
C PHE A 75 -3.47 -3.95 -6.44
N ALA A 76 -2.53 -4.70 -7.01
CA ALA A 76 -1.24 -4.19 -7.49
C ALA A 76 -1.36 -3.13 -8.61
N GLU A 77 -2.48 -3.04 -9.32
CA GLU A 77 -2.75 -1.94 -10.28
C GLU A 77 -3.55 -0.77 -9.67
N HIS A 78 -3.98 -0.91 -8.41
CA HIS A 78 -4.89 0.01 -7.72
C HIS A 78 -4.32 0.42 -6.35
N PRO A 79 -3.28 1.28 -6.32
CA PRO A 79 -2.61 1.71 -5.09
C PRO A 79 -3.52 2.45 -4.11
N ASP A 80 -4.65 3.00 -4.56
CA ASP A 80 -5.69 3.58 -3.71
C ASP A 80 -6.29 2.52 -2.76
N LEU A 81 -6.63 1.35 -3.29
CA LEU A 81 -7.26 0.26 -2.53
C LEU A 81 -6.30 -0.30 -1.48
N LEU A 82 -5.01 -0.43 -1.84
CA LEU A 82 -3.96 -0.82 -0.90
C LEU A 82 -3.82 0.15 0.27
N LYS A 83 -3.93 1.45 0.02
CA LYS A 83 -3.88 2.48 1.07
C LYS A 83 -5.13 2.42 1.95
N GLU A 84 -6.32 2.24 1.36
CA GLU A 84 -7.58 2.16 2.12
C GLU A 84 -7.70 0.88 2.97
N PHE A 85 -7.13 -0.25 2.54
CA PHE A 85 -7.11 -1.48 3.36
C PHE A 85 -6.42 -1.30 4.72
N THR A 86 -5.54 -0.30 4.88
CA THR A 86 -4.92 -0.01 6.18
C THR A 86 -5.94 0.39 7.24
N TYR A 87 -6.96 1.18 6.88
CA TYR A 87 -8.02 1.63 7.79
C TYR A 87 -9.04 0.53 8.14
N PHE A 88 -9.01 -0.60 7.43
CA PHE A 88 -9.83 -1.78 7.71
C PHE A 88 -9.30 -2.60 8.91
N LEU A 89 -8.07 -2.32 9.36
CA LEU A 89 -7.37 -3.13 10.34
C LEU A 89 -7.30 -2.45 11.71
N PRO A 90 -7.40 -3.23 12.81
CA PRO A 90 -7.31 -2.66 14.14
C PRO A 90 -5.93 -2.02 14.38
N ASP A 91 -5.92 -0.93 15.15
CA ASP A 91 -4.78 -0.04 15.39
C ASP A 91 -3.44 -0.80 15.65
N ALA A 92 -3.50 -1.84 16.47
CA ALA A 92 -2.38 -2.71 16.85
C ALA A 92 -1.63 -3.41 15.69
N VAL A 93 -2.25 -3.55 14.52
CA VAL A 93 -1.58 -4.08 13.31
C VAL A 93 -1.53 -3.05 12.18
N GLN A 94 -2.16 -1.89 12.37
CA GLN A 94 -2.37 -0.87 11.35
C GLN A 94 -1.04 -0.25 10.87
N GLU A 95 -0.11 0.03 11.79
CA GLU A 95 1.22 0.57 11.45
C GLU A 95 2.06 -0.43 10.62
N GLN A 96 2.15 -1.70 11.05
CA GLN A 96 2.87 -2.75 10.33
C GLN A 96 2.22 -3.05 8.97
N ALA A 97 0.89 -2.99 8.88
CA ALA A 97 0.16 -3.15 7.62
C ALA A 97 0.40 -1.98 6.67
N LYS A 98 0.36 -0.75 7.20
CA LYS A 98 0.56 0.49 6.45
C LYS A 98 1.91 0.54 5.78
N GLU A 99 3.00 0.19 6.47
CA GLU A 99 4.33 0.19 5.85
C GLU A 99 4.41 -0.84 4.70
N ARG A 100 3.87 -2.05 4.86
CA ARG A 100 3.86 -3.07 3.80
C ARG A 100 3.00 -2.66 2.60
N LEU A 101 1.76 -2.24 2.84
CA LEU A 101 0.83 -1.82 1.79
C LEU A 101 1.29 -0.55 1.09
N GLN A 102 1.86 0.42 1.81
CA GLN A 102 2.44 1.63 1.23
C GLN A 102 3.65 1.29 0.36
N ARG A 103 4.52 0.36 0.77
CA ARG A 103 5.63 -0.11 -0.06
C ARG A 103 5.13 -0.81 -1.33
N ALA A 104 4.14 -1.69 -1.21
CA ALA A 104 3.52 -2.35 -2.37
C ALA A 104 2.86 -1.33 -3.32
N ALA A 105 2.12 -0.36 -2.78
CA ALA A 105 1.50 0.71 -3.55
C ALA A 105 2.53 1.63 -4.23
N GLN A 106 3.65 1.94 -3.58
CA GLN A 106 4.74 2.69 -4.21
C GLN A 106 5.43 1.89 -5.32
N GLU A 107 5.63 0.59 -5.14
CA GLU A 107 6.19 -0.26 -6.18
C GLU A 107 5.24 -0.39 -7.38
N ALA A 108 3.94 -0.53 -7.12
CA ALA A 108 2.87 -0.45 -8.13
C ALA A 108 2.92 0.85 -8.94
N GLU A 109 2.88 2.01 -8.25
CA GLU A 109 2.99 3.33 -8.90
C GLU A 109 4.30 3.47 -9.69
N MET A 110 5.41 2.92 -9.20
CA MET A 110 6.70 2.93 -9.90
C MET A 110 6.70 2.02 -11.13
N ARG A 111 6.07 0.83 -11.07
CA ARG A 111 5.92 -0.08 -12.22
C ARG A 111 5.08 0.57 -13.33
N LEU A 112 3.95 1.19 -12.96
CA LEU A 112 3.09 1.96 -13.88
C LEU A 112 3.86 3.12 -14.53
N ARG A 113 4.62 3.89 -13.73
CA ARG A 113 5.49 4.97 -14.21
C ARG A 113 6.57 4.48 -15.18
N ASN A 114 7.25 3.37 -14.85
CA ASN A 114 8.32 2.80 -15.65
C ASN A 114 7.81 2.30 -17.01
N ASN A 115 6.68 1.58 -17.03
CA ASN A 115 6.01 1.10 -18.24
C ASN A 115 5.67 2.26 -19.21
N GLN A 116 5.25 3.42 -18.69
CA GLN A 116 5.00 4.62 -19.49
C GLN A 116 6.30 5.21 -20.09
N THR A 117 7.39 5.27 -19.32
CA THR A 117 8.68 5.81 -19.82
C THR A 117 9.33 4.95 -20.90
N ALA A 118 9.13 3.63 -20.86
CA ALA A 118 9.68 2.68 -21.83
C ALA A 118 9.21 2.91 -23.28
N ARG A 119 8.08 3.61 -23.50
CA ARG A 119 7.56 3.94 -24.84
C ARG A 119 7.77 5.40 -25.26
N GLY A 120 8.35 6.25 -24.39
CA GLY A 120 8.53 7.69 -24.61
C GLY A 120 9.98 8.22 -24.52
N GLY A 121 10.96 7.36 -24.23
CA GLY A 121 12.34 7.73 -23.86
C GLY A 121 13.31 8.09 -24.99
N GLY A 122 12.86 8.79 -26.03
CA GLY A 122 13.76 9.27 -27.08
C GLY A 122 14.65 10.42 -26.60
N LYS A 123 15.98 10.19 -26.61
CA LYS A 123 17.06 11.21 -26.66
C LYS A 123 17.59 11.80 -25.34
N GLN A 124 18.70 11.21 -24.86
CA GLN A 124 19.77 11.97 -24.19
C GLN A 124 21.10 11.89 -24.95
N ARG A 125 21.12 12.50 -26.15
CA ARG A 125 22.37 12.84 -26.85
C ARG A 125 22.93 14.16 -26.30
N LYS A 126 23.83 14.13 -25.30
CA LYS A 126 24.88 15.16 -25.08
C LYS A 126 26.14 14.57 -24.40
N ARG A 127 27.13 14.22 -25.23
CA ARG A 127 28.59 14.31 -24.95
C ARG A 127 29.06 15.69 -25.49
N PRO A 128 30.25 16.29 -25.17
CA PRO A 128 31.56 15.72 -24.79
C PRO A 128 31.93 16.05 -23.31
N SER A 129 33.15 15.92 -22.75
CA SER A 129 34.53 15.70 -23.27
C SER A 129 35.36 14.78 -22.36
N GLY A 130 36.53 14.33 -22.84
CA GLY A 130 37.57 13.64 -22.04
C GLY A 130 38.34 12.61 -22.91
N PRO A 131 39.67 12.70 -23.07
CA PRO A 131 40.34 12.06 -24.20
C PRO A 131 40.58 10.56 -24.04
N SER A 132 40.52 9.89 -25.19
CA SER A 132 40.94 8.50 -25.42
C SER A 132 42.38 8.25 -24.97
N ARG A 133 42.61 7.17 -24.21
CA ARG A 133 43.91 6.48 -24.19
C ARG A 133 43.75 5.11 -24.84
N ARG A 134 44.01 5.05 -26.14
CA ARG A 134 43.99 3.81 -26.93
C ARG A 134 45.26 3.01 -26.64
N GLN A 135 45.05 1.71 -26.46
CA GLN A 135 45.96 0.55 -26.51
C GLN A 135 47.41 0.81 -26.97
N SER A 136 48.40 0.17 -26.29
CA SER A 136 49.14 -0.98 -26.86
C SER A 136 50.55 -1.20 -26.30
N THR A 137 51.03 -2.43 -26.48
CA THR A 137 52.41 -2.96 -26.41
C THR A 137 53.07 -3.13 -25.04
N ALA A 138 53.61 -4.34 -24.84
CA ALA A 138 54.58 -4.68 -23.82
C ALA A 138 56.00 -4.31 -24.26
N ALA A 139 56.89 -4.06 -23.29
CA ALA A 139 58.28 -4.52 -23.26
C ALA A 139 59.04 -3.79 -22.15
N ALA A 140 59.91 -4.53 -21.43
CA ALA A 140 61.15 -4.05 -20.83
C ALA A 140 61.10 -2.87 -19.81
N ALA A 141 62.14 -2.61 -19.02
CA ALA A 141 63.10 -3.49 -18.33
C ALA A 141 63.85 -2.60 -17.31
N ALA A 142 64.36 -3.24 -16.25
CA ALA A 142 65.52 -2.79 -15.47
C ALA A 142 65.44 -1.48 -14.65
N ALA A 143 66.31 -1.47 -13.64
CA ALA A 143 66.82 -0.33 -12.88
C ALA A 143 65.87 0.42 -11.91
N SER A 144 66.32 0.90 -10.75
CA SER A 144 67.51 0.56 -9.93
C SER A 144 67.39 1.26 -8.57
N ALA A 145 68.13 0.76 -7.58
CA ALA A 145 68.58 1.47 -6.37
C ALA A 145 67.53 2.09 -5.42
N GLN A 146 67.44 1.51 -4.23
CA GLN A 146 67.24 2.30 -3.01
C GLN A 146 68.61 2.80 -2.53
N PRO A 147 68.87 4.11 -2.44
CA PRO A 147 69.79 4.66 -1.46
C PRO A 147 69.06 4.77 -0.11
N GLY A 148 69.72 4.38 0.98
CA GLY A 148 69.16 4.47 2.34
C GLY A 148 69.47 5.78 3.05
N ALA A 149 69.31 5.73 4.38
CA ALA A 149 69.65 6.76 5.39
C ALA A 149 68.67 7.96 5.50
N PRO A 150 68.64 8.65 6.67
CA PRO A 150 69.33 8.32 7.93
C PRO A 150 68.54 7.37 8.85
#